data_AF-A0A317ST94-F1
#
_entry.id   AF-A0A317ST94-F1
#
_cell.length_a   1.000
_cell.length_b   1.000
_cell.length_c   1.000
_cell.angle_alpha   90.00
_cell.angle_beta   90.00
_cell.angle_gamma   90.00
#
_symmetry.space_group_name_H-M   'P 1'
#
loop_
_entity.id
_entity.type
_entity.pdbx_description
1 polymer ?
#
loop_
_entity_poly.entity_id
_entity_poly.type
_entity_poly.pdbx_seq_one_letter_code
_entity_poly.pdbx_strand_id
1 'polypeptide(L)'
;MDIDCDGANRSDGKCLNDPTGQGQTAFKDRVAKFGIEDLDSNKHSYIVFGNQKYSPSFEPTRYGVPELGVAVVVCGGEFFYAVWGDTNGGTLVGEVSISLATACFGQGMTGDSGHSESDILYLVFTGNRAAANSGVDWYLLNPPDRPSVGNYWY
;
A
#
# COMPACT_ATOMS: atom_id res chain seq x y z
N MET A 1 -0.57 0.12 12.40
CA MET A 1 -0.40 -0.39 11.04
C MET A 1 -0.99 -1.77 10.96
N ASP A 2 -2.18 -1.85 10.39
CA ASP A 2 -2.80 -3.12 10.02
C ASP A 2 -2.27 -3.57 8.65
N ILE A 3 -2.54 -4.82 8.26
CA ILE A 3 -1.96 -5.44 7.07
C ILE A 3 -3.03 -5.75 6.02
N ASP A 4 -2.86 -5.14 4.86
CA ASP A 4 -3.64 -5.42 3.67
C ASP A 4 -2.92 -6.48 2.83
N CYS A 5 -3.61 -7.58 2.60
CA CYS A 5 -3.14 -8.68 1.77
C CYS A 5 -3.93 -8.80 0.46
N ASP A 6 -4.81 -7.86 0.15
CA ASP A 6 -5.66 -7.86 -1.02
C ASP A 6 -4.86 -7.80 -2.33
N GLY A 7 -5.49 -8.30 -3.40
CA GLY A 7 -4.94 -8.25 -4.75
C GLY A 7 -4.32 -9.56 -5.23
N ALA A 8 -3.32 -9.43 -6.10
CA ALA A 8 -2.63 -10.56 -6.70
C ALA A 8 -1.83 -11.35 -5.64
N ASN A 9 -1.89 -12.68 -5.73
CA ASN A 9 -1.16 -13.59 -4.83
C ASN A 9 -1.48 -13.39 -3.33
N ARG A 10 -2.72 -12.99 -3.00
CA ARG A 10 -3.16 -12.68 -1.62
C ARG A 10 -2.90 -13.75 -0.56
N SER A 11 -2.70 -15.01 -0.95
CA SER A 11 -2.48 -16.14 -0.03
C SER A 11 -1.03 -16.63 -0.04
N ASP A 12 -0.14 -15.91 -0.70
CA ASP A 12 1.27 -16.25 -0.77
C ASP A 12 2.06 -15.56 0.35
N GLY A 13 3.24 -16.12 0.62
CA GLY A 13 4.23 -15.51 1.50
C GLY A 13 3.68 -15.21 2.90
N LYS A 14 3.84 -13.96 3.32
CA LYS A 14 3.47 -13.51 4.66
C LYS A 14 1.98 -13.24 4.83
N CYS A 15 1.22 -13.30 3.74
CA CYS A 15 -0.23 -13.20 3.75
C CYS A 15 -0.93 -14.56 3.85
N LEU A 16 -0.20 -15.67 3.92
CA LEU A 16 -0.78 -17.01 3.99
C LEU A 16 -1.79 -17.19 5.14
N ASN A 17 -1.58 -16.50 6.25
CA ASN A 17 -2.41 -16.59 7.44
C ASN A 17 -3.45 -15.47 7.58
N ASP A 18 -3.62 -14.61 6.58
CA ASP A 18 -4.69 -13.61 6.60
C ASP A 18 -6.05 -14.26 6.26
N PRO A 19 -7.03 -14.25 7.18
CA PRO A 19 -8.36 -14.80 6.93
C PRO A 19 -9.29 -13.84 6.18
N THR A 20 -8.92 -12.58 6.03
CA THR A 20 -9.79 -11.50 5.53
C THR A 20 -9.47 -11.01 4.12
N GLY A 21 -8.29 -11.30 3.60
CA GLY A 21 -7.82 -10.80 2.31
C GLY A 21 -8.69 -11.20 1.12
N GLN A 22 -8.87 -10.26 0.20
CA GLN A 22 -9.67 -10.34 -1.02
C GLN A 22 -8.81 -10.50 -2.26
N GLY A 23 -9.34 -11.13 -3.30
CA GLY A 23 -8.59 -11.44 -4.53
C GLY A 23 -8.36 -10.26 -5.47
N GLN A 24 -8.66 -9.03 -5.04
CA GLN A 24 -8.51 -7.83 -5.87
C GLN A 24 -8.34 -6.59 -5.00
N THR A 25 -7.56 -5.62 -5.47
CA THR A 25 -7.52 -4.28 -4.86
C THR A 25 -8.57 -3.35 -5.44
N ALA A 26 -8.87 -2.23 -4.78
CA ALA A 26 -9.82 -1.23 -5.29
C ALA A 26 -9.50 -0.71 -6.70
N PHE A 27 -8.22 -0.68 -7.10
CA PHE A 27 -7.78 -0.08 -8.36
C PHE A 27 -7.25 -1.09 -9.39
N LYS A 28 -7.61 -2.38 -9.27
CA LYS A 28 -7.27 -3.44 -10.23
C LYS A 28 -7.35 -3.01 -11.69
N ASP A 29 -8.52 -2.50 -12.11
CA ASP A 29 -8.76 -2.09 -13.50
C ASP A 29 -7.89 -0.92 -13.98
N ARG A 30 -7.38 -0.10 -13.06
CA ARG A 30 -6.46 1.00 -13.39
C ARG A 30 -5.05 0.52 -13.47
N VAL A 31 -4.60 -0.31 -12.53
CA VAL A 31 -3.23 -0.80 -12.51
C VAL A 31 -2.96 -1.76 -13.69
N ALA A 32 -3.99 -2.46 -14.16
CA ALA A 32 -4.02 -3.20 -15.43
C ALA A 32 -3.53 -2.39 -16.64
N LYS A 33 -3.75 -1.07 -16.67
CA LYS A 33 -3.31 -0.19 -17.76
C LYS A 33 -1.79 0.02 -17.78
N PHE A 34 -1.11 -0.32 -16.69
CA PHE A 34 0.34 -0.27 -16.58
C PHE A 34 1.01 -1.64 -16.74
N GLY A 35 0.25 -2.69 -17.08
CA GLY A 35 0.80 -3.99 -17.47
C GLY A 35 0.80 -5.08 -16.39
N ILE A 36 0.36 -4.79 -15.17
CA ILE A 36 0.18 -5.80 -14.11
C ILE A 36 -1.31 -6.10 -13.91
N GLU A 37 -1.70 -7.33 -13.62
CA GLU A 37 -3.12 -7.68 -13.44
C GLU A 37 -3.77 -6.95 -12.25
N ASP A 38 -3.04 -6.87 -11.14
CA ASP A 38 -3.42 -6.18 -9.92
C ASP A 38 -2.15 -5.85 -9.12
N LEU A 39 -2.29 -5.05 -8.06
CA LEU A 39 -1.27 -4.93 -7.03
C LEU A 39 -1.11 -6.27 -6.31
N ASP A 40 0.13 -6.70 -6.17
CA ASP A 40 0.55 -7.84 -5.35
C ASP A 40 1.08 -7.30 -4.01
N SER A 41 0.40 -7.60 -2.90
CA SER A 41 0.72 -7.11 -1.54
C SER A 41 2.10 -7.55 -1.04
N ASN A 42 2.61 -8.69 -1.52
CA ASN A 42 3.95 -9.18 -1.19
C ASN A 42 5.05 -8.42 -1.93
N LYS A 43 4.71 -7.65 -2.97
CA LYS A 43 5.66 -6.89 -3.79
C LYS A 43 5.44 -5.40 -3.63
N HIS A 44 4.30 -4.90 -4.10
CA HIS A 44 4.06 -3.47 -4.24
C HIS A 44 3.78 -2.80 -2.90
N SER A 45 4.41 -1.64 -2.67
CA SER A 45 4.13 -0.79 -1.52
C SER A 45 2.87 0.04 -1.79
N TYR A 46 1.82 -0.20 -1.01
CA TYR A 46 0.59 0.58 -1.07
C TYR A 46 -0.03 0.82 0.31
N ILE A 47 -0.83 1.86 0.40
CA ILE A 47 -1.66 2.20 1.56
C ILE A 47 -3.13 1.95 1.25
N VAL A 48 -3.91 1.71 2.30
CA VAL A 48 -5.37 1.66 2.27
C VAL A 48 -5.92 3.00 2.74
N PHE A 49 -6.69 3.68 1.89
CA PHE A 49 -7.17 5.02 2.19
C PHE A 49 -8.58 5.28 1.65
N GLY A 50 -9.39 5.99 2.43
CA GLY A 50 -10.83 6.12 2.16
C GLY A 50 -11.63 4.90 2.62
N ASN A 51 -12.93 5.10 2.77
CA ASN A 51 -13.86 4.07 3.28
C ASN A 51 -15.30 4.37 2.85
N GLN A 52 -15.49 4.72 1.59
CA GLN A 52 -16.69 5.36 1.04
C GLN A 52 -17.99 4.56 1.19
N LYS A 53 -17.87 3.26 1.45
CA LYS A 53 -19.00 2.35 1.67
C LYS A 53 -19.45 2.30 3.14
N TYR A 54 -18.81 3.04 4.04
CA TYR A 54 -19.00 2.96 5.50
C TYR A 54 -19.27 4.33 6.14
N SER A 55 -19.67 4.36 7.42
CA SER A 55 -20.02 5.59 8.15
C SER A 55 -19.26 5.68 9.48
N PRO A 56 -18.52 6.78 9.75
CA PRO A 56 -18.34 7.95 8.88
C PRO A 56 -17.59 7.61 7.59
N SER A 57 -17.89 8.32 6.50
CA SER A 57 -17.25 8.11 5.18
C SER A 57 -16.21 9.18 4.86
N PHE A 58 -15.15 8.75 4.19
CA PHE A 58 -14.13 9.60 3.60
C PHE A 58 -13.82 9.13 2.18
N GLU A 59 -13.97 10.05 1.21
CA GLU A 59 -13.67 9.83 -0.21
C GLU A 59 -12.48 10.70 -0.60
N PRO A 60 -11.26 10.14 -0.73
CA PRO A 60 -10.05 10.92 -0.99
C PRO A 60 -10.10 11.72 -2.30
N THR A 61 -10.79 11.22 -3.33
CA THR A 61 -10.90 11.92 -4.62
C THR A 61 -11.64 13.25 -4.52
N ARG A 62 -12.59 13.39 -3.58
CA ARG A 62 -13.29 14.67 -3.31
C ARG A 62 -12.36 15.75 -2.76
N TYR A 63 -11.21 15.35 -2.22
CA TYR A 63 -10.16 16.23 -1.71
C TYR A 63 -8.96 16.32 -2.66
N GLY A 64 -9.09 15.79 -3.88
CA GLY A 64 -8.08 15.90 -4.92
C GLY A 64 -6.93 14.90 -4.82
N VAL A 65 -7.03 13.86 -3.99
CA VAL A 65 -6.08 12.75 -4.00
C VAL A 65 -6.42 11.83 -5.19
N PRO A 66 -5.49 11.62 -6.15
CA PRO A 66 -5.76 10.73 -7.28
C PRO A 66 -5.67 9.26 -6.87
N GLU A 67 -6.54 8.42 -7.42
CA GLU A 67 -6.41 6.95 -7.33
C GLU A 67 -5.03 6.51 -7.88
N LEU A 68 -4.38 5.53 -7.23
CA LEU A 68 -2.97 5.17 -7.46
C LEU A 68 -1.99 6.35 -7.27
N GLY A 69 -2.41 7.39 -6.55
CA GLY A 69 -1.57 8.54 -6.24
C GLY A 69 -0.46 8.16 -5.27
N VAL A 70 0.72 8.77 -5.44
CA VAL A 70 1.84 8.57 -4.53
C VAL A 70 1.49 9.01 -3.12
N ALA A 71 1.99 8.26 -2.15
CA ALA A 71 1.96 8.54 -0.73
C ALA A 71 3.38 8.35 -0.15
N VAL A 72 3.63 8.97 1.00
CA VAL A 72 4.82 8.74 1.81
C VAL A 72 4.38 8.21 3.17
N VAL A 73 5.01 7.12 3.61
CA VAL A 73 4.81 6.54 4.94
C VAL A 73 6.12 6.66 5.72
N VAL A 74 6.06 7.31 6.88
CA VAL A 74 7.20 7.42 7.80
C VAL A 74 6.97 6.46 8.95
N CYS A 75 7.87 5.48 9.09
CA CYS A 75 7.77 4.36 10.03
C CYS A 75 9.18 3.82 10.31
N GLY A 76 9.40 3.22 11.48
CA GLY A 76 10.69 2.57 11.78
C GLY A 76 11.92 3.49 11.73
N GLY A 77 11.74 4.82 11.75
CA GLY A 77 12.81 5.80 11.59
C GLY A 77 13.20 6.10 10.13
N GLU A 78 12.48 5.56 9.15
CA GLU A 78 12.70 5.74 7.72
C GLU A 78 11.43 6.30 7.03
N PHE A 79 11.54 6.65 5.74
CA PHE A 79 10.38 6.98 4.91
C PHE A 79 10.35 6.10 3.66
N PHE A 80 9.15 5.73 3.24
CA PHE A 80 8.90 4.88 2.10
C PHE A 80 7.87 5.52 1.17
N TYR A 81 8.08 5.37 -0.12
CA TYR A 81 7.06 5.70 -1.11
C TYR A 81 6.09 4.53 -1.27
N ALA A 82 4.82 4.87 -1.38
CA ALA A 82 3.74 3.94 -1.63
C ALA A 82 2.75 4.58 -2.61
N VAL A 83 1.76 3.81 -3.06
CA VAL A 83 0.58 4.36 -3.74
C VAL A 83 -0.66 4.20 -2.87
N TRP A 84 -1.66 5.07 -3.05
CA TRP A 84 -3.02 4.74 -2.62
C TRP A 84 -3.53 3.59 -3.49
N GLY A 85 -3.46 2.37 -2.96
CA GLY A 85 -3.73 1.13 -3.70
C GLY A 85 -5.10 0.52 -3.40
N ASP A 86 -5.62 0.71 -2.19
CA ASP A 86 -6.90 0.15 -1.77
C ASP A 86 -7.77 1.10 -0.92
N THR A 87 -9.00 0.70 -0.64
CA THR A 87 -10.00 1.40 0.16
C THR A 87 -10.48 0.52 1.30
N ASN A 88 -10.60 1.08 2.49
CA ASN A 88 -10.80 0.27 3.68
C ASN A 88 -12.23 -0.30 3.80
N GLY A 89 -12.30 -1.52 4.33
CA GLY A 89 -13.48 -2.08 4.98
C GLY A 89 -13.74 -1.44 6.35
N GLY A 90 -14.93 -0.86 6.57
CA GLY A 90 -15.30 -0.30 7.86
C GLY A 90 -14.81 1.14 8.07
N THR A 91 -14.40 1.46 9.30
CA THR A 91 -14.05 2.84 9.71
C THR A 91 -12.66 2.96 10.32
N LEU A 92 -11.85 1.90 10.19
CA LEU A 92 -10.46 1.91 10.60
C LEU A 92 -9.60 2.62 9.54
N VAL A 93 -8.35 2.91 9.86
CA VAL A 93 -7.37 3.52 8.94
C VAL A 93 -5.97 3.03 9.31
N GLY A 94 -5.00 3.23 8.42
CA GLY A 94 -3.59 2.94 8.69
C GLY A 94 -3.18 1.51 8.32
N GLU A 95 -3.93 0.87 7.43
CA GLU A 95 -3.59 -0.41 6.83
C GLU A 95 -2.67 -0.19 5.62
N VAL A 96 -1.73 -1.12 5.41
CA VAL A 96 -0.74 -1.08 4.31
C VAL A 96 -0.45 -2.49 3.81
N SER A 97 0.10 -2.58 2.61
CA SER A 97 0.58 -3.85 2.08
C SER A 97 1.65 -4.53 2.95
N ILE A 98 1.64 -5.86 3.00
CA ILE A 98 2.63 -6.62 3.78
C ILE A 98 4.09 -6.33 3.38
N SER A 99 4.33 -5.96 2.12
CA SER A 99 5.64 -5.55 1.62
C SER A 99 6.13 -4.26 2.29
N LEU A 100 5.27 -3.25 2.42
CA LEU A 100 5.57 -1.99 3.09
C LEU A 100 5.70 -2.16 4.59
N ALA A 101 4.80 -2.92 5.22
CA ALA A 101 4.90 -3.25 6.63
C ALA A 101 6.21 -3.96 6.97
N THR A 102 6.61 -4.93 6.15
CA THR A 102 7.89 -5.64 6.27
C THR A 102 9.07 -4.67 6.13
N ALA A 103 8.99 -3.69 5.25
CA ALA A 103 10.03 -2.67 5.10
C ALA A 103 10.16 -1.81 6.38
N CYS A 104 9.02 -1.39 6.95
CA CYS A 104 8.96 -0.58 8.17
C CYS A 104 9.51 -1.30 9.42
N PHE A 105 9.05 -2.53 9.66
CA PHE A 105 9.20 -3.20 10.97
C PHE A 105 9.85 -4.58 10.88
N GLY A 106 10.26 -5.00 9.68
CA GLY A 106 11.05 -6.20 9.47
C GLY A 106 10.24 -7.48 9.35
N GLN A 107 10.91 -8.61 9.60
CA GLN A 107 10.42 -9.91 9.17
C GLN A 107 9.27 -10.48 10.03
N GLY A 108 8.99 -9.88 11.19
CA GLY A 108 7.91 -10.32 12.08
C GLY A 108 6.51 -9.97 11.61
N MET A 109 6.37 -9.09 10.62
CA MET A 109 5.06 -8.72 10.05
C MET A 109 4.47 -9.90 9.28
N THR A 110 3.17 -10.15 9.49
CA THR A 110 2.37 -11.17 8.79
C THR A 110 0.96 -10.63 8.53
N GLY A 111 0.19 -11.31 7.69
CA GLY A 111 -1.21 -10.94 7.41
C GLY A 111 -2.12 -10.91 8.65
N ASP A 112 -1.73 -11.55 9.75
CA ASP A 112 -2.44 -11.50 11.04
C ASP A 112 -1.67 -10.76 12.15
N SER A 113 -0.51 -10.18 11.85
CA SER A 113 0.37 -9.53 12.82
C SER A 113 0.89 -8.19 12.29
N GLY A 114 0.14 -7.15 12.64
CA GLY A 114 0.46 -5.76 12.41
C GLY A 114 1.31 -5.11 13.52
N HIS A 115 1.39 -3.78 13.48
CA HIS A 115 2.10 -2.96 14.47
C HIS A 115 1.12 -2.00 15.16
N SER A 116 1.07 -2.01 16.49
CA SER A 116 0.02 -1.31 17.25
C SER A 116 0.38 0.09 17.74
N GLU A 117 1.67 0.47 17.73
CA GLU A 117 2.07 1.77 18.26
C GLU A 117 1.60 2.92 17.34
N SER A 118 1.38 4.09 17.95
CA SER A 118 0.95 5.31 17.25
C SER A 118 2.14 6.17 16.82
N ASP A 119 3.07 5.58 16.09
CA ASP A 119 4.36 6.16 15.72
C ASP A 119 4.58 6.22 14.19
N ILE A 120 3.50 6.13 13.41
CA ILE A 120 3.53 6.14 11.95
C ILE A 120 2.82 7.38 11.41
N LEU A 121 3.43 8.02 10.41
CA LEU A 121 2.85 9.14 9.67
C LEU A 121 2.57 8.73 8.23
N TYR A 122 1.34 9.00 7.77
CA TYR A 122 0.91 8.82 6.38
C TYR A 122 0.70 10.19 5.73
N LEU A 123 1.37 10.42 4.61
CA LEU A 123 1.27 11.65 3.82
C LEU A 123 0.74 11.31 2.42
N VAL A 124 -0.43 11.84 2.08
CA VAL A 124 -1.03 11.71 0.75
C VAL A 124 -0.94 13.04 0.01
N PHE A 125 -0.73 12.99 -1.30
CA PHE A 125 -0.55 14.17 -2.12
C PHE A 125 -1.75 14.42 -3.01
N THR A 126 -2.17 15.68 -3.11
CA THR A 126 -3.26 16.10 -3.99
C THR A 126 -2.75 16.56 -5.35
N GLY A 127 -3.62 16.50 -6.36
CA GLY A 127 -3.38 17.07 -7.68
C GLY A 127 -2.66 16.11 -8.63
N ASN A 128 -2.68 16.46 -9.92
CA ASN A 128 -2.30 15.55 -11.00
C ASN A 128 -0.82 15.10 -10.98
N ARG A 129 0.06 15.85 -10.31
CA ARG A 129 1.48 15.46 -10.17
C ARG A 129 1.68 14.26 -9.25
N ALA A 130 0.71 14.00 -8.37
CA ALA A 130 0.74 12.82 -7.51
C ALA A 130 0.28 11.56 -8.22
N ALA A 131 -0.44 11.67 -9.34
CA ALA A 131 -1.02 10.52 -10.03
C ALA A 131 0.06 9.65 -10.69
N ALA A 132 -0.14 8.33 -10.61
CA ALA A 132 0.64 7.39 -11.41
C ALA A 132 0.53 7.72 -12.91
N ASN A 133 1.65 7.55 -13.62
CA ASN A 133 1.74 7.76 -15.07
C ASN A 133 2.49 6.60 -15.72
N SER A 134 2.60 6.62 -17.06
CA SER A 134 3.21 5.53 -17.84
C SER A 134 4.71 5.29 -17.55
N GLY A 135 5.36 6.20 -16.81
CA GLY A 135 6.75 6.04 -16.37
C GLY A 135 6.92 5.28 -15.06
N VAL A 136 5.83 4.88 -14.39
CA VAL A 136 5.91 4.06 -13.17
C VAL A 136 6.28 2.63 -13.54
N ASP A 137 7.40 2.15 -13.01
CA ASP A 137 7.79 0.74 -13.11
C ASP A 137 7.19 -0.06 -11.96
N TRP A 138 6.09 -0.75 -12.25
CA TRP A 138 5.38 -1.57 -11.27
C TRP A 138 6.10 -2.88 -10.95
N TYR A 139 7.01 -3.36 -11.80
CA TYR A 139 7.76 -4.59 -11.56
C TYR A 139 8.96 -4.40 -10.63
N LEU A 140 9.46 -3.16 -10.50
CA LEU A 140 10.57 -2.81 -9.61
C LEU A 140 10.15 -2.37 -8.21
N LEU A 141 8.84 -2.23 -7.94
CA LEU A 141 8.32 -1.97 -6.59
C LEU A 141 8.37 -3.23 -5.72
N ASN A 142 9.52 -3.89 -5.62
CA ASN A 142 9.82 -4.81 -4.51
C ASN A 142 10.37 -3.97 -3.35
N PRO A 143 10.08 -4.28 -2.07
CA PRO A 143 10.88 -3.75 -0.98
C PRO A 143 12.31 -4.21 -1.23
N PRO A 144 13.32 -3.34 -1.07
CA PRO A 144 14.70 -3.78 -1.21
C PRO A 144 14.95 -4.92 -0.22
N ASP A 145 15.28 -6.11 -0.73
CA ASP A 145 16.01 -7.14 0.00
C ASP A 145 17.32 -6.50 0.44
N ARG A 146 17.36 -5.81 1.59
CA ARG A 146 18.45 -4.89 2.00
C ARG A 146 19.82 -5.34 1.49
N PRO A 147 20.34 -4.76 0.40
CA PRO A 147 21.77 -4.67 0.22
C PRO A 147 22.17 -3.41 0.97
N SER A 148 23.23 -3.50 1.77
CA SER A 148 23.89 -2.35 2.39
C SER A 148 23.94 -1.15 1.43
N VAL A 149 23.28 -0.05 1.80
CA VAL A 149 23.49 1.33 1.34
C VAL A 149 23.94 1.44 -0.12
N GLY A 150 22.96 1.47 -1.03
CA GLY A 150 23.20 1.76 -2.45
C GLY A 150 21.98 2.44 -3.04
N ASN A 151 22.12 3.75 -3.26
CA ASN A 151 21.28 4.66 -4.05
C ASN A 151 20.41 3.96 -5.09
N TYR A 152 19.15 4.40 -5.27
CA TYR A 152 18.34 4.42 -6.51
C TYR A 152 16.86 4.76 -6.15
N TRP A 153 16.10 5.68 -6.76
CA TRP A 153 16.24 6.61 -7.89
C TRP A 153 15.27 7.82 -7.74
N TYR A 154 15.54 8.89 -8.51
CA TYR A 154 14.60 9.96 -8.92
C TYR A 154 13.62 9.46 -9.98
#